data_AF-A0A6N6PMT9-F1
#
_entry.id   AF-A0A6N6PMT9-F1
#
_cell.length_a   1.000
_cell.length_b   1.000
_cell.length_c   1.000
_cell.angle_alpha   90.00
_cell.angle_beta   90.00
_cell.angle_gamma   90.00
#
_symmetry.space_group_name_H-M   'P 1'
#
loop_
_entity.id
_entity.type
_entity.pdbx_description
1 polymer ?
#
loop_
_entity_poly.entity_id
_entity_poly.type
_entity_poly.pdbx_seq_one_letter_code
_entity_poly.pdbx_strand_id
1 'polypeptide(L)'
;MKPRQITCRATFLVAVLLARSPGSAAPTPKGARIDLTKSKPDQTNNSYNLGPTGALGWMYVESGMTEEARRTLVTTVEKGSPADGKLEVGDVILGVFGQPFTTDARRTFGLAIGRAFIPSTCARNRGNSGFT
;
A
#
# COMPACT_ATOMS: atom_id res chain seq x y z
N MET A 1 -85.76 -15.11 20.84
CA MET A 1 -85.55 -15.90 19.59
C MET A 1 -84.07 -15.78 19.20
N LYS A 2 -83.41 -16.90 18.88
CA LYS A 2 -81.98 -17.11 18.48
C LYS A 2 -81.88 -17.03 16.92
N PRO A 3 -80.75 -16.78 16.21
CA PRO A 3 -79.39 -17.36 16.37
C PRO A 3 -78.19 -16.40 16.10
N ARG A 4 -76.99 -16.53 16.72
CA ARG A 4 -75.87 -17.48 16.53
C ARG A 4 -75.45 -17.77 15.08
N GLN A 5 -74.37 -17.12 14.63
CA GLN A 5 -73.54 -17.44 13.45
C GLN A 5 -72.09 -17.47 13.98
N ILE A 6 -71.36 -18.57 14.19
CA ILE A 6 -70.94 -19.69 13.33
C ILE A 6 -70.14 -19.22 12.11
N THR A 7 -68.82 -19.17 12.33
CA THR A 7 -67.78 -19.82 11.51
C THR A 7 -67.98 -19.83 9.99
N CYS A 8 -67.12 -19.12 9.27
CA CYS A 8 -66.63 -19.59 7.97
C CYS A 8 -65.34 -18.88 7.58
N ARG A 9 -64.31 -19.68 7.31
CA ARG A 9 -63.47 -19.63 6.11
C ARG A 9 -62.69 -18.34 5.85
N ALA A 10 -61.46 -18.34 5.39
CA ALA A 10 -60.48 -19.34 5.03
C ALA A 10 -59.26 -18.50 4.68
N THR A 11 -58.10 -19.02 5.02
CA THR A 11 -56.79 -18.78 4.39
C THR A 11 -56.86 -18.02 3.06
N PHE A 12 -56.37 -16.79 3.01
CA PHE A 12 -56.03 -16.13 1.74
C PHE A 12 -54.75 -15.31 1.88
N LEU A 13 -53.71 -15.84 1.24
CA LEU A 13 -52.52 -15.20 0.69
C LEU A 13 -51.56 -14.40 1.59
N VAL A 14 -50.46 -15.09 1.89
CA VAL A 14 -49.10 -14.56 1.95
C VAL A 14 -48.84 -13.59 0.78
N ALA A 15 -48.59 -12.31 1.10
CA ALA A 15 -48.00 -11.33 0.19
C ALA A 15 -46.93 -10.52 0.95
N VAL A 16 -45.85 -11.21 1.33
CA VAL A 16 -44.60 -10.59 1.80
C VAL A 16 -43.71 -10.40 0.58
N LEU A 17 -43.75 -9.21 -0.04
CA LEU A 17 -42.81 -8.87 -1.11
C LEU A 17 -42.59 -7.35 -1.22
N LEU A 18 -42.27 -6.73 -0.08
CA LEU A 18 -41.72 -5.37 0.00
C LEU A 18 -40.42 -5.40 0.82
N ALA A 19 -39.34 -5.84 0.20
CA ALA A 19 -37.99 -5.61 0.70
C ALA A 19 -37.10 -5.18 -0.48
N ARG A 20 -37.24 -3.92 -0.88
CA ARG A 20 -36.29 -3.26 -1.78
C ARG A 20 -35.30 -2.47 -0.94
N SER A 21 -34.28 -3.16 -0.45
CA SER A 21 -33.09 -2.55 0.13
C SER A 21 -32.18 -2.07 -1.02
N PRO A 22 -31.96 -0.76 -1.22
CA PRO A 22 -30.83 -0.33 -2.02
C PRO A 22 -29.57 -0.72 -1.25
N GLY A 23 -28.81 -1.65 -1.81
CA GLY A 23 -27.48 -1.97 -1.33
C GLY A 23 -26.65 -0.70 -1.28
N SER A 24 -26.39 -0.21 -0.07
CA SER A 24 -25.22 0.64 0.16
C SER A 24 -24.01 -0.24 -0.05
N ALA A 25 -23.50 -0.26 -1.27
CA ALA A 25 -22.12 -0.63 -1.52
C ALA A 25 -21.26 0.39 -0.76
N ALA A 26 -20.82 0.01 0.44
CA ALA A 26 -19.76 0.72 1.11
C ALA A 26 -18.59 0.84 0.12
N PRO A 27 -18.01 2.03 -0.10
CA PRO A 27 -16.76 2.11 -0.85
C PRO A 27 -15.77 1.21 -0.12
N THR A 28 -15.35 0.13 -0.77
CA THR A 28 -14.23 -0.68 -0.31
C THR A 28 -13.06 0.28 -0.11
N PRO A 29 -12.40 0.29 1.07
CA PRO A 29 -11.22 1.11 1.27
C PRO A 29 -10.22 0.80 0.17
N LYS A 30 -10.07 1.73 -0.77
CA LYS A 30 -9.03 1.67 -1.81
C LYS A 30 -7.70 1.46 -1.10
N GLY A 31 -6.98 0.45 -1.56
CA GLY A 31 -5.61 0.14 -1.21
C GLY A 31 -5.17 0.55 0.17
N ALA A 32 -5.84 0.05 1.22
CA ALA A 32 -5.46 0.37 2.58
C ALA A 32 -3.99 -0.01 2.80
N ARG A 33 -3.11 1.02 2.81
CA ARG A 33 -1.73 1.05 3.30
C ARG A 33 -1.21 -0.35 3.64
N ILE A 34 -0.82 -1.13 2.62
CA ILE A 34 -0.45 -2.54 2.87
C ILE A 34 0.73 -2.57 3.83
N ASP A 35 0.49 -3.20 4.98
CA ASP A 35 1.50 -3.36 6.01
C ASP A 35 2.40 -4.53 5.63
N LEU A 36 3.51 -4.22 4.93
CA LEU A 36 4.53 -5.20 4.53
C LEU A 36 5.19 -5.93 5.72
N THR A 37 4.99 -5.46 6.96
CA THR A 37 5.47 -6.17 8.16
C THR A 37 4.52 -7.27 8.63
N LYS A 38 3.23 -7.20 8.23
CA LYS A 38 2.19 -8.18 8.59
C LYS A 38 1.91 -9.18 7.48
N SER A 39 1.99 -8.75 6.23
CA SER A 39 1.78 -9.61 5.06
C SER A 39 2.85 -9.31 4.03
N LYS A 40 3.68 -10.31 3.71
CA LYS A 40 4.63 -10.24 2.60
C LYS A 40 3.90 -10.69 1.32
N PRO A 41 3.59 -9.79 0.39
CA PRO A 41 2.96 -10.14 -0.87
C PRO A 41 3.91 -10.95 -1.75
N ASP A 42 3.36 -11.64 -2.74
CA ASP A 42 4.17 -12.35 -3.74
C ASP A 42 5.12 -11.35 -4.42
N GLN A 43 6.40 -11.68 -4.40
CA GLN A 43 7.50 -10.85 -4.84
C GLN A 43 7.59 -10.77 -6.37
N THR A 44 6.81 -11.58 -7.08
CA THR A 44 6.94 -11.82 -8.53
C THR A 44 6.37 -10.69 -9.40
N ASN A 45 5.35 -9.94 -8.95
CA ASN A 45 4.60 -9.02 -9.82
C ASN A 45 5.03 -7.55 -9.76
N ASN A 46 5.44 -7.04 -8.59
CA ASN A 46 5.79 -5.61 -8.42
C ASN A 46 7.23 -5.42 -7.92
N SER A 47 8.15 -6.28 -8.35
CA SER A 47 9.58 -6.12 -8.07
C SER A 47 10.22 -5.10 -9.03
N TYR A 48 10.85 -4.08 -8.47
CA TYR A 48 11.55 -3.03 -9.20
C TYR A 48 13.00 -2.89 -8.75
N ASN A 49 13.87 -2.47 -9.66
CA ASN A 49 15.27 -2.17 -9.33
C ASN A 49 15.38 -0.99 -8.37
N LEU A 50 16.13 -1.18 -7.28
CA LEU A 50 16.42 -0.15 -6.27
C LEU A 50 17.61 0.74 -6.66
N GLY A 51 17.75 1.00 -7.96
CA GLY A 51 18.81 1.83 -8.52
C GLY A 51 20.20 1.21 -8.40
N PRO A 52 21.27 2.01 -8.19
CA PRO A 52 22.66 1.53 -8.18
C PRO A 52 23.03 0.71 -6.93
N THR A 53 22.06 0.38 -6.07
CA THR A 53 22.29 -0.45 -4.89
C THR A 53 22.48 -1.93 -5.24
N GLY A 54 22.03 -2.37 -6.44
CA GLY A 54 22.05 -3.77 -6.87
C GLY A 54 21.07 -4.66 -6.10
N ALA A 55 20.00 -4.06 -5.54
CA ALA A 55 18.90 -4.79 -4.93
C ALA A 55 17.61 -4.61 -5.74
N LEU A 56 16.76 -5.64 -5.72
CA LEU A 56 15.37 -5.58 -6.16
C LEU A 56 14.46 -5.34 -4.95
N GLY A 57 13.43 -4.53 -5.16
CA GLY A 57 12.46 -4.22 -4.13
C GLY A 57 11.04 -4.24 -4.64
N TRP A 58 10.16 -4.85 -3.87
CA TRP A 58 8.73 -4.85 -4.09
C TRP A 58 8.10 -3.62 -3.44
N MET A 59 7.24 -2.92 -4.18
CA MET A 59 6.47 -1.79 -3.66
C MET A 59 5.00 -1.94 -4.00
N TYR A 60 4.16 -1.33 -3.17
CA TYR A 60 2.73 -1.30 -3.43
C TYR A 60 2.42 -0.36 -4.60
N VAL A 61 1.67 -0.85 -5.57
CA VAL A 61 1.19 -0.07 -6.72
C VAL A 61 -0.31 -0.25 -6.80
N GLU A 62 -1.07 0.84 -6.68
CA GLU A 62 -2.52 0.83 -6.87
C GLU A 62 -2.83 1.49 -8.20
N SER A 63 -3.52 0.78 -9.10
CA SER A 63 -3.96 1.31 -10.41
C SER A 63 -2.84 1.98 -11.23
N GLY A 64 -1.60 1.47 -11.14
CA GLY A 64 -0.43 2.01 -11.84
C GLY A 64 0.25 3.19 -11.15
N MET A 65 -0.23 3.62 -9.98
CA MET A 65 0.34 4.73 -9.20
C MET A 65 1.07 4.22 -7.96
N THR A 66 2.19 4.88 -7.64
CA THR A 66 3.07 4.57 -6.49
C THR A 66 2.89 5.56 -5.33
N GLU A 67 1.89 6.42 -5.37
CA GLU A 67 1.68 7.50 -4.40
C GLU A 67 1.47 6.98 -2.98
N GLU A 68 0.79 5.84 -2.84
CA GLU A 68 0.51 5.17 -1.57
C GLU A 68 1.62 4.19 -1.15
N ALA A 69 2.67 4.02 -1.96
CA ALA A 69 3.83 3.23 -1.57
C ALA A 69 4.57 3.95 -0.44
N ARG A 70 4.44 3.46 0.79
CA ARG A 70 5.13 4.01 1.98
C ARG A 70 6.24 3.10 2.48
N ARG A 71 6.46 1.96 1.84
CA ARG A 71 7.40 0.92 2.27
C ARG A 71 7.86 0.12 1.07
N THR A 72 9.04 -0.48 1.17
CA THR A 72 9.61 -1.31 0.11
C THR A 72 10.15 -2.59 0.74
N LEU A 73 9.71 -3.74 0.24
CA LEU A 73 10.25 -5.05 0.65
C LEU A 73 11.45 -5.37 -0.24
N VAL A 74 12.58 -5.77 0.32
CA VAL A 74 13.73 -6.26 -0.46
C VAL A 74 13.43 -7.68 -0.92
N THR A 75 13.51 -7.94 -2.22
CA THR A 75 13.15 -9.25 -2.80
C THR A 75 14.37 -10.06 -3.22
N THR A 76 15.36 -9.38 -3.78
CA THR A 76 16.63 -10.00 -4.19
C THR A 76 17.75 -9.01 -3.94
N VAL A 77 18.91 -9.51 -3.54
CA VAL A 77 20.14 -8.72 -3.46
C VAL A 77 21.19 -9.42 -4.30
N GLU A 78 21.82 -8.67 -5.20
CA GLU A 78 22.90 -9.21 -6.03
C GLU A 78 24.19 -9.29 -5.22
N LYS A 79 24.88 -10.43 -5.30
CA LYS A 79 26.16 -10.65 -4.61
C LYS A 79 27.25 -9.73 -5.19
N GLY A 80 28.03 -9.10 -4.33
CA GLY A 80 29.05 -8.11 -4.72
C GLY A 80 28.49 -6.72 -5.02
N SER A 81 27.17 -6.50 -4.87
CA SER A 81 26.56 -5.18 -5.00
C SER A 81 26.79 -4.31 -3.75
N PRO A 82 26.59 -2.98 -3.84
CA PRO A 82 26.68 -2.09 -2.66
C PRO A 82 25.71 -2.43 -1.52
N ALA A 83 24.63 -3.16 -1.82
CA ALA A 83 23.65 -3.68 -0.87
C ALA A 83 24.02 -5.04 -0.26
N ASP A 84 24.98 -5.77 -0.86
CA ASP A 84 25.42 -7.08 -0.37
C ASP A 84 26.00 -6.96 1.04
N GLY A 85 25.53 -7.83 1.95
CA GLY A 85 25.86 -7.81 3.37
C GLY A 85 25.28 -6.66 4.20
N LYS A 86 24.49 -5.75 3.60
CA LYS A 86 23.79 -4.65 4.31
C LYS A 86 22.27 -4.79 4.30
N LEU A 87 21.72 -5.33 3.22
CA LEU A 87 20.30 -5.63 3.06
C LEU A 87 20.13 -7.12 2.87
N GLU A 88 19.10 -7.68 3.50
CA GLU A 88 18.74 -9.08 3.35
C GLU A 88 17.41 -9.25 2.61
N VAL A 89 17.24 -10.39 1.95
CA VAL A 89 15.99 -10.73 1.27
C VAL A 89 14.87 -10.85 2.31
N GLY A 90 13.78 -10.11 2.08
CA GLY A 90 12.63 -10.06 2.96
C GLY A 90 12.65 -8.92 3.98
N ASP A 91 13.69 -8.07 3.96
CA ASP A 91 13.72 -6.84 4.75
C ASP A 91 12.67 -5.85 4.28
N VAL A 92 12.11 -5.07 5.21
CA VAL A 92 11.14 -4.01 4.89
C VAL A 92 11.78 -2.66 5.18
N ILE A 93 12.06 -1.91 4.11
CA ILE A 93 12.54 -0.54 4.19
C ILE A 93 11.34 0.37 4.51
N LEU A 94 11.34 0.94 5.71
CA LEU A 94 10.30 1.84 6.20
C LEU A 94 10.61 3.32 5.98
N GLY A 95 11.86 3.65 5.66
CA GLY A 95 12.35 5.01 5.59
C GLY A 95 13.83 5.10 5.23
N VAL A 96 14.34 6.33 5.18
CA VAL A 96 15.72 6.68 4.81
C VAL A 96 16.25 7.77 5.73
N PHE A 97 17.55 7.73 6.04
CA PHE A 97 18.21 8.68 6.95
C PHE A 97 17.51 8.85 8.31
N GLY A 98 16.93 7.77 8.85
CA GLY A 98 16.18 7.80 10.12
C GLY A 98 14.80 8.47 10.04
N GLN A 99 14.34 8.84 8.85
CA GLN A 99 13.00 9.40 8.63
C GLN A 99 12.12 8.38 7.92
N PRO A 100 10.88 8.12 8.40
CA PRO A 100 9.95 7.24 7.70
C PRO A 100 9.53 7.85 6.36
N PHE A 101 9.16 7.01 5.40
CA PHE A 101 8.57 7.52 4.17
C PHE A 101 7.22 8.18 4.46
N THR A 102 7.14 9.50 4.29
CA THR A 102 5.91 10.28 4.39
C THR A 102 5.17 10.42 3.06
N THR A 103 5.92 10.34 1.96
CA THR A 103 5.45 10.42 0.58
C THR A 103 5.84 9.16 -0.21
N ASP A 104 5.69 9.17 -1.54
CA ASP A 104 6.08 8.08 -2.43
C ASP A 104 7.49 7.55 -2.07
N ALA A 105 7.56 6.29 -1.67
CA ALA A 105 8.78 5.60 -1.28
C ALA A 105 9.78 5.53 -2.44
N ARG A 106 9.33 5.31 -3.68
CA ARG A 106 10.20 5.26 -4.86
C ARG A 106 10.92 6.59 -5.07
N ARG A 107 10.18 7.71 -5.00
CA ARG A 107 10.77 9.04 -5.15
C ARG A 107 11.73 9.37 -4.01
N THR A 108 11.30 9.14 -2.77
CA THR A 108 12.08 9.50 -1.57
C THR A 108 13.35 8.66 -1.46
N PHE A 109 13.25 7.37 -1.76
CA PHE A 109 14.37 6.45 -1.76
C PHE A 109 15.38 6.77 -2.87
N GLY A 110 14.93 7.06 -4.10
CA GLY A 110 15.81 7.49 -5.18
C GLY A 110 16.58 8.77 -4.85
N LEU A 111 15.90 9.77 -4.26
CA LEU A 111 16.55 10.99 -3.77
C LEU A 111 17.57 10.69 -2.67
N ALA A 112 17.29 9.71 -1.79
CA ALA A 112 18.20 9.34 -0.73
C ALA A 112 19.48 8.68 -1.25
N ILE A 113 19.36 7.80 -2.24
CA ILE A 113 20.51 7.21 -2.93
C ILE A 113 21.36 8.31 -3.58
N GLY A 114 20.73 9.25 -4.29
CA GLY A 114 21.44 10.37 -4.91
C GLY A 114 22.23 11.20 -3.89
N ARG A 115 21.65 11.44 -2.71
CA ARG A 115 22.34 12.15 -1.61
C ARG A 115 23.48 11.35 -1.00
N ALA A 116 23.33 10.04 -0.86
CA ALA A 116 24.37 9.16 -0.33
C ALA A 116 25.56 9.03 -1.30
N PHE A 117 25.30 9.12 -2.61
CA PHE A 117 26.35 9.07 -3.64
C PHE A 117 27.20 10.34 -3.69
N ILE A 118 26.62 11.51 -3.39
CA ILE A 118 27.38 12.76 -3.37
C ILE A 118 28.35 12.72 -2.18
N PRO A 119 29.67 12.75 -2.40
CA PRO A 119 30.63 12.75 -1.30
C PRO A 119 30.39 14.01 -0.46
N SER A 120 30.38 13.85 0.87
CA SER A 120 30.12 14.91 1.85
C SER A 120 31.09 16.10 1.71
N THR A 121 32.23 15.92 1.02
CA THR A 121 33.18 16.97 0.65
C THR A 121 32.67 17.90 -0.46
N CYS A 122 31.74 17.47 -1.30
CA CYS A 122 31.17 18.29 -2.37
C CYS A 122 30.00 19.18 -1.88
N ALA A 123 29.40 18.85 -0.73
CA ALA A 123 28.30 19.62 -0.14
C ALA A 123 28.75 20.93 0.57
N ARG A 124 30.06 21.16 0.73
CA ARG A 124 30.59 22.30 1.50
C ARG A 124 30.50 23.65 0.77
N ASN A 125 30.19 23.69 -0.53
CA ASN A 125 30.15 24.95 -1.28
C ASN A 125 28.84 25.21 -2.05
N ARG A 126 27.70 24.74 -1.53
CA ARG A 126 26.39 25.32 -1.91
C ARG A 126 26.05 26.41 -0.91
N GLY A 127 26.68 27.57 -1.12
CA GLY A 127 26.27 28.80 -0.46
C GLY A 127 24.79 29.06 -0.71
N ASN A 128 24.10 29.42 0.37
CA ASN A 128 22.91 30.29 0.41
C ASN A 128 22.24 30.60 -0.94
N SER A 129 21.50 29.66 -1.51
CA SER A 129 20.44 29.99 -2.46
C SER A 129 19.11 29.71 -1.77
N GLY A 130 18.60 30.77 -1.13
CA GLY A 130 17.29 30.80 -0.48
C GLY A 130 16.22 30.25 -1.41
N PHE A 131 15.44 29.32 -0.88
CA PHE A 131 14.18 28.88 -1.48
C PHE A 131 13.10 29.81 -0.91
N THR A 132 12.94 30.97 -1.53
CA THR A 132 11.74 31.82 -1.40
C THR A 132 10.86 31.57 -2.61
#